data_AF-A0A2V8S6Y2-F1
#
_entry.id   AF-A0A2V8S6Y2-F1
#
_cell.length_a   1.000
_cell.length_b   1.000
_cell.length_c   1.000
_cell.angle_alpha   90.00
_cell.angle_beta   90.00
_cell.angle_gamma   90.00
#
_symmetry.space_group_name_H-M   'P 1'
#
loop_
_entity.id
_entity.type
_entity.pdbx_description
1 polymer ?
#
loop_
_entity_poly.entity_id
_entity_poly.type
_entity_poly.pdbx_seq_one_letter_code
_entity_poly.pdbx_strand_id
1 'polypeptide(L)' 'MTTRSKEQSKRIEMEQQILIADEVAELLRVDRQRVYELARRNAIPVIRLGERQYRFDAEAIRQWIARGGSLAESKDDE' A
#
# COMPACT_ATOMS: atom_id res chain seq x y z
N MET A 1 -4.01 -33.91 -14.23
CA MET A 1 -2.97 -32.91 -14.58
C MET A 1 -3.54 -31.51 -14.38
N THR A 2 -2.78 -30.66 -13.67
CA THR A 2 -2.71 -29.19 -13.79
C THR A 2 -3.93 -28.29 -13.48
N THR A 3 -4.42 -28.30 -12.24
CA THR A 3 -5.20 -27.16 -11.67
C THR A 3 -4.42 -26.31 -10.66
N ARG A 4 -3.40 -26.86 -9.98
CA ARG A 4 -2.64 -26.14 -8.93
C ARG A 4 -1.67 -25.08 -9.44
N SER A 5 -1.11 -25.25 -10.65
CA SER A 5 -0.10 -24.32 -11.20
C SER A 5 -0.66 -23.00 -11.71
N LYS A 6 -1.90 -22.95 -12.21
CA LYS A 6 -2.48 -21.70 -12.71
C LYS A 6 -2.79 -20.70 -11.59
N GLU A 7 -3.10 -21.18 -10.39
CA GLU A 7 -3.45 -20.33 -9.25
C GLU A 7 -2.22 -19.71 -8.57
N GLN A 8 -1.07 -20.39 -8.62
CA GLN A 8 0.19 -19.82 -8.11
C GLN A 8 0.81 -18.78 -9.05
N SER A 9 0.72 -18.96 -10.36
CA SER A 9 1.25 -17.96 -11.30
C SER A 9 0.45 -16.65 -11.27
N LYS A 10 -0.87 -16.72 -11.05
CA LYS A 10 -1.73 -15.53 -10.91
C LYS A 10 -1.48 -14.75 -9.62
N ARG A 11 -1.00 -15.43 -8.58
CA ARG A 11 -0.58 -14.82 -7.30
C ARG A 11 0.65 -13.93 -7.47
N ILE A 12 1.68 -14.41 -8.18
CA ILE A 12 2.92 -13.67 -8.39
C ILE A 12 2.71 -12.37 -9.21
N GLU A 13 1.78 -12.38 -10.17
CA GLU A 13 1.42 -11.18 -10.96
C GLU A 13 0.58 -10.15 -10.20
N MET A 14 -0.18 -10.57 -9.19
CA MET A 14 -1.01 -9.67 -8.37
C MET A 14 -0.25 -9.09 -7.16
N GLU A 15 0.83 -9.75 -6.72
CA GLU A 15 1.59 -9.41 -5.50
C GLU A 15 2.67 -8.33 -5.69
N GLN A 16 3.06 -7.96 -6.93
CA GLN A 16 4.15 -6.99 -7.17
C GLN A 16 3.73 -5.74 -7.97
N GLN A 17 2.49 -5.29 -7.80
CA GLN A 17 2.08 -4.03 -8.42
C GLN A 17 2.62 -2.85 -7.60
N ILE A 18 3.66 -2.22 -8.13
CA ILE A 18 4.16 -0.95 -7.61
C ILE A 18 3.25 0.17 -8.13
N LEU A 19 2.50 0.77 -7.22
CA LEU A 19 1.58 1.87 -7.49
C LEU A 19 2.28 3.23 -7.43
N ILE A 20 1.75 4.16 -8.22
CA ILE A 20 2.06 5.59 -8.09
C ILE A 20 1.11 6.27 -7.10
N ALA A 21 1.45 7.49 -6.69
CA ALA A 21 0.65 8.26 -5.73
C ALA A 21 -0.79 8.49 -6.20
N ASP A 22 -1.01 8.60 -7.51
CA ASP A 22 -2.32 8.80 -8.12
C ASP A 22 -3.22 7.56 -7.94
N GLU A 23 -2.69 6.36 -8.24
CA GLU A 23 -3.41 5.10 -8.06
C GLU A 23 -3.72 4.84 -6.58
N VAL A 24 -2.80 5.19 -5.67
CA VAL A 24 -3.05 5.12 -4.23
C VAL A 24 -4.13 6.12 -3.79
N ALA A 25 -4.18 7.29 -4.40
CA ALA A 25 -5.20 8.30 -4.14
C ALA A 25 -6.59 7.79 -4.55
N GLU A 26 -6.69 7.17 -5.72
CA GLU A 26 -7.93 6.51 -6.18
C GLU A 26 -8.35 5.36 -5.26
N LEU A 27 -7.39 4.53 -4.85
CA LEU A 27 -7.63 3.39 -3.95
C LEU A 27 -8.15 3.83 -2.58
N LEU A 28 -7.54 4.87 -2.00
CA LEU A 28 -7.92 5.43 -0.70
C LEU A 28 -9.08 6.41 -0.79
N ARG A 29 -9.54 6.77 -2.00
CA ARG A 29 -10.56 7.81 -2.27
C ARG A 29 -10.21 9.16 -1.62
N VAL A 30 -8.96 9.58 -1.73
CA VAL A 30 -8.45 10.86 -1.21
C VAL A 30 -7.78 11.66 -2.32
N ASP A 31 -7.49 12.94 -2.05
CA ASP A 31 -6.72 13.75 -2.99
C ASP A 31 -5.25 13.29 -3.06
N ARG A 32 -4.61 13.44 -4.23
CA ARG A 32 -3.19 13.11 -4.45
C ARG A 32 -2.27 13.85 -3.48
N GLN A 33 -2.58 15.10 -3.15
CA GLN A 33 -1.81 15.88 -2.17
C GLN A 33 -1.85 15.20 -0.79
N ARG A 34 -3.00 14.64 -0.42
CA ARG A 34 -3.15 13.92 0.85
C ARG A 34 -2.27 12.67 0.91
N VAL A 35 -2.15 11.94 -0.19
CA VAL A 35 -1.24 10.79 -0.29
C VAL A 35 0.21 11.20 -0.06
N TYR A 36 0.66 12.30 -0.67
CA TYR A 36 2.02 12.80 -0.44
C TYR A 36 2.23 13.28 1.00
N GLU A 37 1.24 13.91 1.63
CA GLU A 37 1.33 14.27 3.05
C GLU A 37 1.51 13.02 3.92
N LEU A 38 0.69 11.98 3.71
CA LEU A 38 0.75 10.73 4.45
C LEU A 38 2.10 10.01 4.23
N ALA A 39 2.59 9.98 2.98
CA ALA A 39 3.88 9.42 2.62
C ALA A 39 5.05 10.16 3.28
N ARG A 40 5.01 11.50 3.32
CA ARG A 40 6.02 12.33 4.00
C ARG A 40 6.04 12.06 5.50
N ARG A 41 4.87 11.87 6.11
CA ARG A 41 4.68 11.53 7.52
C ARG A 41 4.94 10.05 7.84
N ASN A 42 5.25 9.22 6.84
CA ASN A 42 5.34 7.75 6.96
C ASN A 42 4.09 7.10 7.59
N ALA A 43 2.92 7.72 7.40
CA ALA A 43 1.64 7.20 7.89
C ALA A 43 1.05 6.11 6.99
N ILE A 44 1.58 5.95 5.78
CA ILE A 44 1.25 4.89 4.83
C ILE A 44 2.54 4.21 4.37
N PRO A 45 2.51 2.91 4.03
CA PRO A 45 3.68 2.19 3.53
C PRO A 45 4.15 2.79 2.21
N VAL A 46 5.37 3.31 2.19
CA VAL A 46 5.93 4.02 1.03
C VAL A 46 7.37 3.60 0.74
N ILE A 47 7.67 3.43 -0.54
CA ILE A 47 9.00 3.17 -1.08
C ILE A 47 9.53 4.49 -1.64
N ARG A 48 10.63 4.99 -1.08
CA ARG A 48 11.27 6.25 -1.53
C ARG A 48 12.35 5.94 -2.56
N LEU A 49 12.14 6.39 -3.79
CA LEU A 49 13.11 6.32 -4.89
C LEU A 49 13.78 7.70 -5.05
N GLY A 50 14.56 8.09 -4.04
CA GLY A 50 15.23 9.40 -3.97
C GLY A 50 14.41 10.50 -3.31
N GLU A 51 14.77 11.76 -3.56
CA GLU A 51 14.24 12.92 -2.83
C GLU A 51 12.79 13.28 -3.17
N ARG A 52 12.34 12.99 -4.39
CA ARG A 52 11.04 13.46 -4.91
C ARG A 52 10.13 12.35 -5.46
N GLN A 53 10.63 11.13 -5.52
CA GLN A 53 9.92 10.02 -6.14
C GLN A 53 9.44 9.03 -5.07
N TYR A 54 8.12 8.86 -5.02
CA TYR A 54 7.45 7.95 -4.11
C TYR A 54 6.77 6.85 -4.94
N ARG A 55 6.87 5.63 -4.43
CA ARG A 55 6.19 4.44 -4.92
C ARG A 55 5.55 3.72 -3.77
N PHE A 56 4.54 2.94 -4.08
CA PHE A 56 3.75 2.26 -3.07
C PHE A 56 3.59 0.82 -3.49
N ASP A 57 3.83 -0.09 -2.58
CA ASP A 57 3.51 -1.48 -2.85
C ASP A 57 2.00 -1.69 -2.67
N ALA A 58 1.32 -2.20 -3.70
CA ALA A 58 -0.13 -2.40 -3.67
C ALA A 58 -0.54 -3.34 -2.54
N GLU A 59 0.23 -4.39 -2.28
CA GLU A 59 -0.07 -5.35 -1.23
C GLU A 59 0.11 -4.72 0.14
N ALA A 60 1.21 -4.00 0.37
CA ALA A 60 1.47 -3.30 1.62
C ALA A 60 0.36 -2.29 1.93
N ILE A 61 -0.12 -1.54 0.92
CA ILE A 61 -1.25 -0.61 1.10
C ILE A 61 -2.53 -1.37 1.44
N ARG A 62 -2.85 -2.47 0.75
CA ARG A 62 -4.03 -3.30 1.06
C ARG A 62 -3.95 -3.89 2.47
N GLN A 63 -2.79 -4.40 2.87
CA GLN A 63 -2.55 -4.90 4.21
C GLN A 63 -2.70 -3.80 5.25
N TRP A 64 -2.20 -2.59 4.97
CA TRP A 64 -2.35 -1.43 5.85
C TRP A 64 -3.82 -1.02 6.01
N ILE A 65 -4.61 -1.02 4.92
CA ILE A 65 -6.06 -0.79 4.98
C ILE A 65 -6.73 -1.86 5.84
N ALA A 66 -6.39 -3.14 5.63
CA ALA A 66 -6.95 -4.26 6.38
C ALA A 66 -6.63 -4.22 7.89
N ARG A 67 -5.50 -3.60 8.27
CA ARG A 67 -5.11 -3.39 9.67
C ARG A 67 -5.80 -2.19 10.34
N GLY A 68 -6.67 -1.48 9.62
CA GLY A 68 -7.39 -0.30 10.14
C GLY A 68 -6.66 1.02 9.91
N GLY A 69 -5.64 1.05 9.06
CA GLY A 69 -4.87 2.24 8.75
C GLY A 69 -3.83 2.61 9.81
N SER A 70 -3.45 3.90 9.87
CA SER A 70 -2.38 4.39 10.77
C SER A 70 -2.83 4.58 12.22
N LEU A 71 -4.02 4.08 12.60
CA LEU A 71 -4.59 4.20 13.94
C LEU A 71 -4.33 2.94 14.77
N ALA A 72 -3.05 2.65 15.00
CA ALA A 72 -2.58 1.73 16.04
C ALA A 72 -1.19 2.27 16.39
N GLU A 73 -0.98 2.98 17.49
CA GLU A 73 -1.13 2.49 18.86
C GLU A 73 -1.69 3.59 19.79
N SER A 74 -2.98 3.55 20.12
CA SER A 74 -3.40 3.92 21.49
C SER A 74 -3.17 2.67 22.32
N LYS A 75 -1.98 2.61 22.92
CA LYS A 75 -1.67 1.65 23.97
C LYS A 75 -2.28 2.21 25.27
N ASP A 76 -3.59 2.14 25.36
CA ASP A 76 -4.34 2.26 26.60
C ASP A 76 -4.89 0.84 26.89
N ASP A 77 -4.90 0.45 28.17
CA ASP A 77 -5.24 -0.87 28.72
C ASP A 77 -4.11 -1.93 28.74
N GLU A 78 -3.16 -1.80 29.69
CA GLU A 78 -3.21 -2.49 31.01
C GLU A 78 -1.97 -2.16 31.88
#